data_AF-A0ABD0QIT1-F1
#
_entry.id   AF-A0ABD0QIT1-F1
#
_cell.length_a   1.000
_cell.length_b   1.000
_cell.length_c   1.000
_cell.angle_alpha   90.00
_cell.angle_beta   90.00
_cell.angle_gamma   90.00
#
_symmetry.space_group_name_H-M   'P 1'
#
loop_
_entity.id
_entity.type
_entity.pdbx_description
1 polymer ?
#
loop_
_entity_poly.entity_id
_entity_poly.type
_entity_poly.pdbx_seq_one_letter_code
_entity_poly.pdbx_strand_id
1 'polypeptide(L)'
;MRSSAVCWMKNSQKNLPVLRETEWCSSKGSPASMQLEEAYDQSVHPQKRRVIRQVLDSVMGRILELKNEMVEKEYSEYHYMDDIIQDLKLTPEDLEIPIPRYFIRERNKVLQDRERMFAAILNQMDVTEKAGPPVMRMLTLERAIKVIQVAERARQGRLRAKFMREIHKDSERQRKAEEQEKVSTDQAAVCIQK
;
A
#
# COMPACT_ATOMS: atom_id res chain seq x y z
N MET A 1 6.48 -8.19 -18.98
CA MET A 1 7.80 -7.84 -18.41
C MET A 1 7.74 -8.03 -16.90
N ARG A 2 8.03 -9.26 -16.45
CA ARG A 2 8.22 -9.61 -15.03
C ARG A 2 9.70 -9.97 -14.90
N SER A 3 10.37 -9.30 -13.96
CA SER A 3 11.66 -9.64 -13.33
C SER A 3 12.53 -8.39 -13.16
N SER A 4 12.36 -7.71 -12.04
CA SER A 4 13.41 -6.86 -11.45
C SER A 4 13.53 -7.03 -9.94
N ALA A 5 12.50 -7.59 -9.28
CA ALA A 5 12.55 -7.90 -7.85
C ALA A 5 13.51 -9.03 -7.46
N VAL A 6 14.05 -9.80 -8.41
CA VAL A 6 15.00 -10.91 -8.13
C VAL A 6 16.46 -10.46 -8.21
N CYS A 7 16.75 -9.27 -8.78
CA CYS A 7 18.13 -8.81 -8.96
C CYS A 7 18.73 -8.26 -7.65
N TRP A 8 17.91 -7.59 -6.81
CA TRP A 8 18.38 -6.99 -5.56
C TRP A 8 18.77 -8.02 -4.49
N MET A 9 18.15 -9.20 -4.48
CA MET A 9 18.33 -10.18 -3.40
C MET A 9 19.56 -11.07 -3.57
N LYS A 10 20.16 -11.14 -4.76
CA LYS A 10 21.31 -12.03 -5.05
C LYS A 10 22.68 -11.35 -5.00
N ASN A 11 22.75 -10.02 -4.95
CA ASN A 11 24.03 -9.30 -4.99
C ASN A 11 24.53 -8.80 -3.63
N SER A 12 23.82 -9.10 -2.54
CA SER A 12 24.13 -8.58 -1.19
C SER A 12 24.92 -9.57 -0.31
N GLN A 13 25.43 -10.67 -0.88
CA GLN A 13 26.12 -11.73 -0.12
C GLN A 13 27.63 -11.87 -0.41
N LYS A 14 28.22 -11.03 -1.24
CA LYS A 14 29.65 -11.13 -1.60
C LYS A 14 30.33 -9.77 -1.50
N ASN A 15 30.73 -9.42 -0.29
CA ASN A 15 31.83 -8.52 0.09
C ASN A 15 31.49 -7.87 1.44
N LEU A 16 31.67 -8.63 2.52
CA LEU A 16 31.85 -8.02 3.84
C LEU A 16 33.35 -7.83 4.05
N PRO A 17 33.90 -6.61 3.95
CA PRO A 17 35.17 -6.35 4.59
C PRO A 17 34.92 -6.34 6.10
N VAL A 18 35.72 -7.13 6.80
CA VAL A 18 35.91 -7.00 8.25
C VAL A 18 36.45 -5.60 8.50
N LEU A 19 35.56 -4.65 8.82
CA LEU A 19 35.96 -3.32 9.23
C LEU A 19 35.97 -3.26 10.75
N ARG A 20 37.20 -3.15 11.22
CA ARG A 20 37.65 -2.85 12.58
C ARG A 20 36.71 -1.86 13.26
N GLU A 21 36.33 -2.24 14.47
CA GLU A 21 35.96 -1.33 15.55
C GLU A 21 37.09 -0.32 15.76
N THR A 22 36.70 0.88 16.17
CA THR A 22 37.51 2.03 16.61
C THR A 22 37.95 3.01 15.50
N GLU A 23 37.55 4.27 15.72
CA GLU A 23 37.75 5.49 14.91
C GLU A 23 36.67 5.70 13.82
N TRP A 24 36.32 6.96 13.51
CA TRP A 24 35.20 7.44 12.66
C TRP A 24 33.82 7.48 13.37
N CYS A 25 33.14 8.60 13.65
CA CYS A 25 33.37 10.00 13.35
C CYS A 25 32.78 10.85 14.49
N SER A 26 33.66 11.57 15.17
CA SER A 26 33.27 12.83 15.80
C SER A 26 32.82 13.78 14.70
N SER A 27 31.76 14.55 14.97
CA SER A 27 31.23 15.67 14.17
C SER A 27 30.00 15.35 13.31
N LYS A 28 28.84 15.71 13.91
CA LYS A 28 27.55 16.10 13.30
C LYS A 28 26.50 15.00 13.08
N GLY A 29 25.49 15.01 13.95
CA GLY A 29 24.10 15.11 13.50
C GLY A 29 23.38 13.86 13.00
N SER A 30 23.77 12.64 13.40
CA SER A 30 22.99 11.45 13.03
C SER A 30 21.51 11.60 13.45
N PRO A 31 20.53 11.31 12.58
CA PRO A 31 19.12 11.51 12.86
C PRO A 31 18.69 10.72 14.10
N ALA A 32 17.82 11.32 14.92
CA ALA A 32 17.41 10.77 16.22
C ALA A 32 16.87 9.33 16.16
N SER A 33 16.32 8.92 15.01
CA SER A 33 15.88 7.54 14.76
C SER A 33 17.02 6.52 14.74
N MET A 34 18.19 6.87 14.18
CA MET A 34 19.37 5.99 14.13
C MET A 34 19.97 5.78 15.52
N GLN A 35 20.10 6.85 16.30
CA GLN A 35 20.59 6.77 17.68
C GLN A 35 19.68 5.89 18.55
N LEU A 36 18.37 5.96 18.32
CA LEU A 36 17.40 5.16 19.04
C LEU A 36 17.39 3.69 18.58
N GLU A 37 17.67 3.41 17.31
CA GLU A 37 17.90 2.05 16.81
C GLU A 37 19.15 1.43 17.46
N GLU A 38 20.25 2.19 17.53
CA GLU A 38 21.47 1.73 18.20
C GLU A 38 21.21 1.45 19.68
N ALA A 39 20.48 2.34 20.37
CA ALA A 39 20.07 2.13 21.75
C ALA A 39 19.18 0.88 21.93
N TYR A 40 18.34 0.55 20.94
CA TYR A 40 17.52 -0.66 20.94
C TYR A 40 18.38 -1.94 20.80
N ASP A 41 19.41 -1.88 19.97
CA ASP A 41 20.33 -3.00 19.74
C ASP A 41 21.23 -3.26 20.96
N GLN A 42 21.78 -2.21 21.56
CA GLN A 42 22.64 -2.29 22.75
C GLN A 42 21.89 -2.61 24.05
N SER A 43 20.55 -2.60 24.02
CA SER A 43 19.73 -2.92 25.18
C SER A 43 19.60 -4.43 25.41
N VAL A 44 20.34 -4.92 26.42
CA VAL A 44 20.31 -6.34 26.84
C VAL A 44 19.05 -6.68 27.66
N HIS A 45 18.48 -5.71 28.39
CA HIS A 45 17.34 -5.95 29.27
C HIS A 45 15.99 -5.94 28.51
N PRO A 46 15.19 -7.02 28.56
CA PRO A 46 13.92 -7.12 27.82
C PRO A 46 12.86 -6.07 28.18
N GLN A 47 12.83 -5.59 29.43
CA GLN A 47 11.86 -4.58 29.89
C GLN A 47 12.18 -3.21 29.27
N LYS A 48 13.44 -2.77 29.38
CA LYS A 48 13.94 -1.53 28.76
C LYS A 48 13.81 -1.57 27.23
N ARG A 49 14.10 -2.72 26.62
CA ARG A 49 13.94 -2.94 25.17
C ARG A 49 12.49 -2.74 24.69
N ARG A 50 11.49 -3.13 25.49
CA ARG A 50 10.07 -2.92 25.14
C ARG A 50 9.69 -1.44 25.06
N VAL A 51 10.14 -0.65 26.02
CA VAL A 51 9.88 0.80 26.04
C VAL A 51 10.56 1.50 24.87
N ILE A 52 11.84 1.18 24.62
CA ILE A 52 12.58 1.76 23.50
C ILE A 52 11.91 1.44 22.16
N ARG A 53 11.41 0.20 21.98
CA ARG A 53 10.65 -0.18 20.77
C ARG A 53 9.45 0.74 20.55
N GLN A 54 8.64 0.96 21.58
CA GLN A 54 7.44 1.79 21.47
C GLN A 54 7.77 3.24 21.09
N VAL A 55 8.83 3.80 21.68
CA VAL A 55 9.28 5.14 21.33
C VAL A 55 9.77 5.19 19.89
N LEU A 56 10.53 4.18 19.45
CA LEU A 56 11.04 4.10 18.08
C LEU A 56 9.90 3.98 17.06
N ASP A 57 8.92 3.13 17.31
CA ASP A 57 7.71 3.02 16.48
C ASP A 57 6.92 4.35 16.44
N SER A 58 6.83 5.06 17.57
CA SER A 58 6.13 6.35 17.67
C SER A 58 6.84 7.46 16.86
N VAL A 59 8.17 7.54 16.96
CA VAL A 59 8.98 8.51 16.19
C VAL A 59 8.88 8.23 14.69
N MET A 60 9.02 6.96 14.29
CA MET A 60 8.93 6.56 12.87
C MET A 60 7.53 6.80 12.30
N GLY A 61 6.48 6.48 13.07
CA GLY A 61 5.10 6.78 12.71
C GLY A 61 4.88 8.26 12.51
N ARG A 62 5.38 9.11 13.43
CA ARG A 62 5.25 10.56 13.33
C ARG A 62 5.95 11.15 12.10
N ILE A 63 7.13 10.64 11.75
CA ILE A 63 7.85 11.08 10.54
C ILE A 63 7.04 10.77 9.28
N LEU A 64 6.46 9.57 9.20
CA LEU A 64 5.64 9.15 8.05
C LEU A 64 4.34 9.95 7.94
N GLU A 65 3.68 10.24 9.06
CA GLU A 65 2.51 11.12 9.10
C GLU A 65 2.83 12.51 8.55
N LEU A 66 3.90 13.13 9.05
CA LEU A 66 4.32 14.46 8.62
C LEU A 66 4.66 14.48 7.13
N LYS A 67 5.36 13.45 6.63
CA LYS A 67 5.65 13.34 5.19
C LYS A 67 4.37 13.18 4.39
N ASN A 68 3.40 12.41 4.87
CA ASN A 68 2.10 12.26 4.20
C ASN A 68 1.33 13.59 4.16
N GLU A 69 1.28 14.33 5.28
CA GLU A 69 0.68 15.66 5.33
C GLU A 69 1.34 16.62 4.33
N MET A 70 2.68 16.62 4.22
CA MET A 70 3.40 17.44 3.23
C MET A 70 3.03 17.09 1.78
N VAL A 71 2.89 15.79 1.47
CA VAL A 71 2.49 15.31 0.14
C VAL A 71 1.04 15.72 -0.17
N GLU A 72 0.13 15.61 0.80
CA GLU A 72 -1.26 15.98 0.64
C GLU A 72 -1.46 17.50 0.42
N LYS A 73 -0.65 18.33 1.08
CA LYS A 73 -0.73 19.79 0.94
C LYS A 73 -0.18 20.30 -0.39
N GLU A 74 0.91 19.70 -0.86
CA GLU A 74 1.61 20.15 -2.07
C GLU A 74 1.25 19.36 -3.32
N TYR A 75 0.44 18.29 -3.18
CA TYR A 75 0.03 17.39 -4.26
C TYR A 75 1.20 16.85 -5.11
N SER A 76 2.38 16.70 -4.49
CA SER A 76 3.59 16.17 -5.10
C SER A 76 4.29 15.23 -4.14
N GLU A 77 4.81 14.12 -4.66
CA GLU A 77 5.66 13.20 -3.91
C GLU A 77 7.11 13.73 -3.78
N TYR A 78 7.51 14.59 -4.72
CA TYR A 78 8.85 15.17 -4.82
C TYR A 78 8.85 16.62 -4.34
N HIS A 79 9.65 16.88 -3.32
CA HIS A 79 9.78 18.17 -2.64
C HIS A 79 11.22 18.66 -2.81
N TYR A 80 11.43 19.77 -3.52
CA TYR A 80 12.76 20.39 -3.68
C TYR A 80 13.06 21.24 -2.45
N MET A 81 13.98 20.78 -1.61
CA MET A 81 14.32 21.41 -0.32
C MET A 81 15.82 21.70 -0.23
N ASP A 82 16.47 21.96 -1.36
CA ASP A 82 17.92 22.10 -1.47
C ASP A 82 18.47 23.23 -0.59
N ASP A 83 17.77 24.37 -0.54
CA ASP A 83 18.13 25.52 0.29
C ASP A 83 18.10 25.16 1.79
N ILE A 84 17.06 24.44 2.23
CA ILE A 84 16.89 24.02 3.62
C ILE A 84 17.94 22.97 4.01
N ILE A 85 18.22 22.01 3.11
CA ILE A 85 19.24 20.99 3.30
C ILE A 85 20.62 21.65 3.43
N GLN A 86 20.90 22.67 2.61
CA GLN A 86 22.15 23.43 2.64
C GLN A 86 22.29 24.24 3.93
N ASP A 87 21.23 24.93 4.37
CA ASP A 87 21.21 25.70 5.62
C ASP A 87 21.45 24.82 6.84
N LEU A 88 20.82 23.65 6.86
CA LEU A 88 20.97 22.65 7.93
C LEU A 88 22.28 21.84 7.84
N LYS A 89 23.05 22.02 6.76
CA LYS A 89 24.32 21.32 6.49
C LYS A 89 24.16 19.80 6.58
N LEU A 90 23.04 19.29 6.08
CA LEU A 90 22.72 17.87 6.10
C LEU A 90 23.39 17.17 4.93
N THR A 91 23.90 15.97 5.19
CA THR A 91 24.39 15.08 4.14
C THR A 91 23.28 14.13 3.69
N PRO A 92 23.37 13.53 2.50
CA PRO A 92 22.37 12.55 2.04
C PRO A 92 22.18 11.40 3.04
N GLU A 93 23.25 10.98 3.72
CA GLU A 93 23.23 9.94 4.76
C GLU A 93 22.32 10.32 5.95
N ASP A 94 22.22 11.62 6.27
CA ASP A 94 21.37 12.12 7.36
C ASP A 94 19.89 12.19 6.98
N LEU A 95 19.58 12.20 5.67
CA LEU A 95 18.21 12.25 5.14
C LEU A 95 17.62 10.86 4.93
N GLU A 96 18.45 9.81 4.89
CA GLU A 96 17.99 8.44 4.76
C GLU A 96 17.32 7.96 6.05
N ILE A 97 16.08 7.49 5.92
CA ILE A 97 15.34 6.86 7.03
C ILE A 97 15.58 5.35 6.95
N PRO A 98 16.49 4.77 7.78
CA PRO A 98 16.77 3.35 7.72
C PRO A 98 15.58 2.53 8.22
N ILE A 99 15.38 1.35 7.65
CA ILE A 99 14.38 0.40 8.14
C ILE A 99 14.94 -0.27 9.40
N PRO A 100 14.31 -0.11 10.58
CA PRO A 100 14.88 -0.62 11.82
C PRO A 100 15.04 -2.15 11.82
N ARG A 101 16.20 -2.64 12.26
CA ARG A 101 16.55 -4.07 12.17
C ARG A 101 15.65 -5.01 12.97
N TYR A 102 15.04 -4.55 14.07
CA TYR A 102 14.08 -5.36 14.85
C TYR A 102 12.84 -5.72 14.04
N PHE A 103 12.43 -4.87 13.09
CA PHE A 103 11.30 -5.14 12.24
C PHE A 103 11.52 -6.38 11.38
N ILE A 104 12.75 -6.60 10.91
CA ILE A 104 13.10 -7.80 10.13
C ILE A 104 13.10 -9.04 11.04
N ARG A 105 13.66 -8.93 12.25
CA ARG A 105 13.80 -10.06 13.19
C ARG A 105 12.47 -10.50 13.81
N GLU A 106 11.63 -9.56 14.23
CA GLU A 106 10.39 -9.84 14.96
C GLU A 106 9.21 -10.15 14.01
N ARG A 107 9.22 -9.60 12.78
CA ARG A 107 8.20 -9.89 11.76
C ARG A 107 8.19 -11.35 11.32
N ASN A 108 9.27 -12.11 11.50
CA ASN A 108 9.29 -13.55 11.21
C ASN A 108 8.16 -14.31 11.93
N LYS A 109 7.82 -13.94 13.17
CA LYS A 109 6.73 -14.60 13.89
C LYS A 109 5.37 -14.32 13.23
N VAL A 110 5.12 -13.07 12.87
CA VAL A 110 3.90 -12.66 12.15
C VAL A 110 3.83 -13.30 10.76
N LEU A 111 4.96 -13.42 10.07
CA LEU A 111 5.04 -14.09 8.77
C LEU A 111 4.73 -15.58 8.89
N GLN A 112 5.29 -16.26 9.90
CA GLN A 112 4.98 -17.66 10.18
C GLN A 112 3.50 -17.86 10.54
N ASP A 113 2.91 -16.97 11.33
CA ASP A 113 1.48 -17.07 11.68
C ASP A 113 0.58 -16.82 10.46
N ARG A 114 0.94 -15.87 9.59
CA ARG A 114 0.26 -15.67 8.30
C ARG A 114 0.43 -16.88 7.37
N GLU A 115 1.63 -17.44 7.29
CA GLU A 115 1.93 -18.62 6.49
C GLU A 115 1.11 -19.83 6.96
N ARG A 116 0.98 -20.02 8.28
CA ARG A 116 0.06 -21.02 8.86
C ARG A 116 -1.40 -20.77 8.51
N MET A 117 -1.84 -19.50 8.55
CA MET A 117 -3.20 -19.13 8.17
C MET A 117 -3.45 -19.43 6.68
N PHE A 118 -2.52 -19.06 5.80
CA PHE A 118 -2.58 -19.38 4.37
C PHE A 118 -2.59 -20.88 4.13
N ALA A 119 -1.74 -21.65 4.82
CA ALA A 119 -1.73 -23.11 4.73
C ALA A 119 -3.07 -23.71 5.19
N ALA A 120 -3.70 -23.18 6.25
CA ALA A 120 -5.01 -23.63 6.70
C ALA A 120 -6.11 -23.36 5.68
N ILE A 121 -6.10 -22.16 5.07
CA ILE A 121 -7.03 -21.77 4.02
C ILE A 121 -6.83 -22.63 2.76
N LEU A 122 -5.59 -22.80 2.31
CA LEU A 122 -5.25 -23.66 1.16
C LEU A 122 -5.68 -25.10 1.41
N ASN A 123 -5.46 -25.65 2.60
CA ASN A 123 -5.92 -26.99 2.94
C ASN A 123 -7.46 -27.11 2.94
N GLN A 124 -8.18 -26.08 3.38
CA GLN A 124 -9.65 -26.05 3.28
C GLN A 124 -10.13 -26.00 1.82
N MET A 125 -9.41 -25.30 0.95
CA MET A 125 -9.67 -25.23 -0.49
C MET A 125 -9.30 -26.53 -1.20
N ASP A 126 -8.16 -27.15 -0.89
CA ASP A 126 -7.72 -28.42 -1.45
C ASP A 126 -8.63 -29.58 -1.04
N VAL A 127 -9.28 -29.51 0.13
CA VAL A 127 -10.34 -30.46 0.51
C VAL A 127 -11.56 -30.31 -0.42
N THR A 128 -11.82 -29.13 -0.99
CA THR A 128 -12.84 -28.94 -2.03
C THR A 128 -12.38 -29.31 -3.44
N GLU A 129 -11.07 -29.36 -3.69
CA GLU A 129 -10.47 -29.69 -4.99
C GLU A 129 -9.89 -31.12 -5.11
N LYS A 130 -10.09 -32.01 -4.12
CA LYS A 130 -9.79 -33.45 -4.28
C LYS A 130 -10.72 -34.14 -5.29
N ALA A 131 -10.61 -33.75 -6.54
CA ALA A 131 -11.14 -34.40 -7.72
C ALA A 131 -9.98 -35.00 -8.54
N GLY A 132 -9.30 -35.99 -7.96
CA GLY A 132 -8.37 -36.88 -8.69
C GLY A 132 -7.08 -36.25 -9.22
N PRO A 133 -6.14 -37.08 -9.74
CA PRO A 133 -4.91 -36.59 -10.37
C PRO A 133 -5.25 -35.64 -11.52
N PRO A 134 -4.35 -34.69 -11.87
CA PRO A 134 -4.57 -33.79 -12.99
C PRO A 134 -4.42 -34.61 -14.27
N VAL A 135 -5.48 -35.32 -14.63
CA VAL A 135 -5.72 -35.65 -16.01
C VAL A 135 -5.83 -34.29 -16.65
N MET A 136 -4.80 -33.91 -17.41
CA MET A 136 -4.87 -32.80 -18.34
C MET A 136 -5.97 -33.17 -19.33
N ARG A 137 -7.23 -32.92 -18.93
CA ARG A 137 -8.40 -33.16 -19.76
C ARG A 137 -8.22 -32.15 -20.86
N MET A 138 -7.69 -32.60 -21.99
CA MET A 138 -7.62 -31.79 -23.19
C MET A 138 -8.98 -31.13 -23.34
N LEU A 139 -8.98 -29.80 -23.32
CA LEU A 139 -10.21 -29.03 -23.43
C LEU A 139 -10.86 -29.46 -24.75
N THR A 140 -11.93 -30.25 -24.67
CA THR A 140 -12.67 -30.64 -25.86
C THR A 140 -13.20 -29.38 -26.52
N LEU A 141 -13.29 -29.38 -27.84
CA LEU A 141 -13.74 -28.23 -28.62
C LEU A 141 -15.07 -27.66 -28.08
N GLU A 142 -16.01 -28.53 -27.74
CA GLU A 142 -17.30 -28.15 -27.16
C GLU A 142 -17.17 -27.44 -25.81
N ARG A 143 -16.24 -27.89 -24.96
CA ARG A 143 -16.02 -27.30 -23.64
C ARG A 143 -15.34 -25.95 -23.79
N ALA A 144 -14.41 -25.81 -24.73
CA ALA A 144 -13.80 -24.52 -25.07
C ALA A 144 -14.84 -23.52 -25.59
N ILE A 145 -15.72 -23.96 -26.51
CA ILE A 145 -16.82 -23.13 -27.03
C ILE A 145 -17.75 -22.69 -25.89
N LYS A 146 -18.16 -23.61 -25.01
CA LYS A 146 -19.04 -23.28 -23.87
C LYS A 146 -18.39 -22.26 -22.93
N VAL A 147 -17.12 -22.42 -22.60
CA VAL A 147 -16.39 -21.49 -21.74
C VAL A 147 -16.32 -20.09 -22.36
N ILE A 148 -15.99 -20.02 -23.65
CA ILE A 148 -15.93 -18.75 -24.39
C ILE A 148 -17.31 -18.07 -24.44
N GLN A 149 -18.36 -18.84 -24.74
CA GLN A 149 -19.73 -18.31 -24.82
C GLN A 149 -20.25 -17.79 -23.47
N VAL A 150 -19.97 -18.52 -22.38
CA VAL A 150 -20.35 -18.08 -21.02
C VAL A 150 -19.58 -16.82 -20.64
N ALA A 151 -18.27 -16.78 -20.90
CA ALA A 151 -17.45 -15.61 -20.61
C ALA A 151 -17.90 -14.38 -21.40
N GLU A 152 -18.18 -14.54 -22.70
CA GLU A 152 -18.67 -13.45 -23.55
C GLU A 152 -20.07 -13.00 -23.14
N ARG A 153 -21.00 -13.93 -22.82
CA ARG A 153 -22.33 -13.58 -22.28
C ARG A 153 -22.21 -12.78 -20.99
N ALA A 154 -21.32 -13.17 -20.08
CA ALA A 154 -21.08 -12.45 -18.84
C ALA A 154 -20.50 -11.05 -19.08
N ARG A 155 -19.57 -10.92 -20.04
CA ARG A 155 -19.00 -9.62 -20.44
C ARG A 155 -20.08 -8.68 -20.99
N GLN A 156 -20.91 -9.18 -21.90
CA GLN A 156 -22.04 -8.46 -22.47
C GLN A 156 -23.07 -8.06 -21.40
N GLY A 157 -23.37 -8.96 -20.46
CA GLY A 157 -24.26 -8.67 -19.33
C GLY A 157 -23.75 -7.53 -18.47
N ARG A 158 -22.44 -7.49 -18.16
CA ARG A 158 -21.82 -6.38 -17.41
C ARG A 158 -21.90 -5.07 -18.17
N LEU A 159 -21.63 -5.08 -19.48
CA LEU A 159 -21.67 -3.87 -20.30
C LEU A 159 -23.10 -3.31 -20.38
N ARG A 160 -24.09 -4.18 -20.63
CA ARG A 160 -25.51 -3.81 -20.64
C ARG A 160 -25.97 -3.27 -19.30
N ALA A 161 -25.59 -3.91 -18.20
CA ALA A 161 -25.93 -3.44 -16.86
C ALA A 161 -25.32 -2.06 -16.56
N LYS A 162 -24.08 -1.80 -17.01
CA LYS A 162 -23.47 -0.48 -16.88
C LYS A 162 -24.26 0.57 -17.65
N PHE A 163 -24.57 0.29 -18.93
CA PHE A 163 -25.30 1.22 -19.80
C PHE A 163 -26.72 1.50 -19.28
N MET A 164 -27.45 0.47 -18.84
CA MET A 164 -28.80 0.64 -18.25
C MET A 164 -28.77 1.47 -16.96
N ARG A 165 -27.72 1.35 -16.14
CA ARG A 165 -27.55 2.20 -14.95
C ARG A 165 -27.31 3.66 -15.32
N GLU A 166 -26.56 3.94 -16.40
CA GLU A 166 -26.35 5.30 -16.90
C GLU A 166 -27.66 5.90 -17.40
N ILE A 167 -28.41 5.18 -18.24
CA ILE A 167 -29.74 5.62 -18.71
C ILE A 167 -30.67 5.92 -17.54
N HIS A 168 -30.74 5.04 -16.55
CA HIS A 168 -31.62 5.23 -15.39
C HIS A 168 -31.24 6.49 -14.59
N LYS A 169 -29.93 6.73 -14.39
CA LYS A 169 -29.45 7.94 -13.72
C LYS A 169 -29.81 9.21 -14.50
N ASP A 170 -29.68 9.18 -15.83
CA ASP A 170 -30.02 10.34 -16.66
C ASP A 170 -31.52 10.60 -16.70
N SER A 171 -32.35 9.55 -16.78
CA SER A 171 -33.81 9.67 -16.69
C SER A 171 -34.26 10.24 -15.34
N GLU A 172 -33.64 9.81 -14.23
CA GLU A 172 -33.93 10.38 -12.91
C GLU A 172 -33.49 11.84 -12.78
N ARG A 173 -32.37 12.23 -13.41
CA ARG A 173 -31.95 13.64 -13.47
C ARG A 173 -32.95 14.49 -14.26
N GLN A 174 -33.42 13.98 -15.40
CA GLN A 174 -34.42 14.67 -16.21
C GLN A 174 -35.76 14.80 -15.48
N ARG A 175 -36.22 13.74 -14.81
CA ARG A 175 -37.45 13.78 -13.99
C ARG A 175 -37.35 14.82 -12.87
N LYS A 176 -36.22 14.91 -12.18
CA LYS A 176 -35.98 15.94 -11.15
C LYS A 176 -35.95 17.36 -11.72
N ALA A 177 -35.38 17.54 -12.91
CA ALA A 177 -35.40 18.84 -13.60
C ALA A 177 -36.82 19.26 -13.97
N GLU A 178 -37.64 18.34 -14.50
CA GLU A 178 -39.06 18.59 -14.82
C GLU A 178 -39.91 18.86 -13.56
N GLU A 179 -39.66 18.15 -12.46
CA GLU A 179 -40.31 18.40 -11.16
C GLU A 179 -39.94 19.77 -10.60
N GLN A 180 -38.67 20.20 -10.70
CA GLN A 180 -38.24 21.54 -10.30
C GLN A 180 -38.85 22.64 -11.17
N GLU A 181 -38.95 22.42 -12.49
CA GLU A 181 -39.57 23.36 -13.42
C GLU A 181 -41.07 23.57 -13.11
N LYS A 182 -41.82 22.50 -12.80
CA LYS A 182 -43.24 22.56 -12.44
C LYS A 182 -43.53 23.27 -11.12
N VAL A 183 -42.63 23.18 -10.13
CA VAL A 183 -42.76 23.90 -8.85
C VAL A 183 -42.43 25.41 -9.03
N SER A 184 -41.68 25.76 -10.07
CA SER A 184 -41.19 27.12 -10.31
C SER A 184 -42.21 28.07 -10.96
N THR A 185 -43.16 27.58 -11.75
CA THR A 185 -44.03 28.47 -12.55
C THR A 185 -45.01 29.28 -11.70
N ASP A 186 -45.66 28.64 -10.72
CA ASP A 186 -46.62 29.30 -9.82
C ASP A 186 -45.93 30.19 -8.77
N GLN A 187 -44.73 29.81 -8.31
CA GLN A 187 -43.94 30.61 -7.36
C GLN A 187 -43.24 31.80 -8.03
N ALA A 188 -42.84 31.68 -9.31
CA ALA A 188 -42.24 32.78 -10.08
C ALA A 188 -43.26 33.86 -10.46
N ALA A 189 -44.52 33.50 -10.72
CA ALA A 189 -45.59 34.46 -11.04
C ALA A 189 -45.88 35.44 -9.88
N VAL A 190 -45.74 34.99 -8.62
CA VAL A 190 -45.93 35.84 -7.42
C VAL A 190 -44.79 36.85 -7.24
N CYS A 191 -43.58 36.57 -7.74
CA CYS A 191 -42.42 37.45 -7.58
C CYS A 191 -42.37 38.62 -8.57
N ILE A 192 -43.18 38.61 -9.64
CA ILE A 192 -43.16 39.62 -10.72
C ILE A 192 -44.21 40.73 -10.50
N GLN A 193 -45.14 40.57 -9.55
CA GLN A 193 -46.11 41.60 -9.16
C GLN A 193 -45.67 42.35 -7.90
N LYS A 194 -44.64 43.19 -8.01
CA LYS A 194 -44.41 44.34 -7.12
C LYS A 194 -43.83 45.52 -7.88
#